data_AF-A0A2V7HZT2-F1
#
_entry.id   AF-A0A2V7HZT2-F1
#
_cell.length_a   1.000
_cell.length_b   1.000
_cell.length_c   1.000
_cell.angle_alpha   90.00
_cell.angle_beta   90.00
_cell.angle_gamma   90.00
#
_symmetry.space_group_name_H-M   'P 1'
#
loop_
_entity.id
_entity.type
_entity.pdbx_description
1 polymer ?
#
loop_
_entity_poly.entity_id
_entity_poly.type
_entity_poly.pdbx_seq_one_letter_code
_entity_poly.pdbx_strand_id
1 'polypeptide(L)'
;MKVATEIDVGERHGSSADSCSRSLRVVALGGGTGLPLLLGGLRAALFPSGGRRGLDRARQRLTAIVTAADDGGSSGRLRRAYRVSPPGDIRNCLLALSDGDPTLAAIFNFRFNGHDQQEVGGHSLGNLILTALSHLENDFLGAVERANHILGARGRVF
;
A
#
# COMPACT_ATOMS: atom_id res chain seq x y z
N MET A 1 -6.53 19.81 -4.93
CA MET A 1 -6.09 18.63 -4.16
C MET A 1 -5.62 19.12 -2.80
N LYS A 2 -6.41 18.94 -1.74
CA LYS A 2 -5.99 19.26 -0.36
C LYS A 2 -5.34 17.99 0.21
N VAL A 3 -4.05 18.06 0.52
CA VAL A 3 -3.37 17.03 1.31
C VAL A 3 -3.72 17.31 2.77
N ALA A 4 -4.55 16.46 3.38
CA ALA A 4 -4.74 16.47 4.82
C ALA A 4 -3.75 15.46 5.42
N THR A 5 -2.57 15.94 5.81
CA THR A 5 -1.70 15.21 6.74
C THR A 5 -2.16 15.54 8.15
N GLU A 6 -2.98 14.68 8.74
CA GLU A 6 -3.23 14.74 10.18
C GLU A 6 -2.04 14.07 10.89
N ILE A 7 -1.22 14.90 11.52
CA ILE A 7 -0.16 14.45 12.43
C ILE A 7 -0.73 14.62 13.83
N ASP A 8 -1.21 13.52 14.43
CA ASP A 8 -1.60 13.53 15.84
C ASP A 8 -0.34 13.65 16.72
N VAL A 9 -0.06 14.89 17.16
CA VAL A 9 0.97 15.20 18.15
C VAL A 9 0.25 15.46 19.48
N GLY A 10 -0.11 14.39 20.20
CA GLY A 10 -0.83 14.53 21.47
C GLY A 10 -0.17 15.51 22.45
N GLU A 11 -0.93 16.52 22.89
CA GLU A 11 -0.48 17.59 23.79
C GLU A 11 -0.24 17.11 25.24
N ARG A 12 0.66 17.81 25.94
CA ARG A 12 1.13 17.52 27.30
C ARG A 12 0.46 18.39 28.36
N HIS A 13 0.21 17.79 29.54
CA HIS A 13 0.25 18.46 30.84
C HIS A 13 1.09 17.62 31.82
N GLY A 14 2.17 18.21 32.36
CA GLY A 14 2.74 17.93 33.69
C GLY A 14 3.60 16.66 33.96
N SER A 15 4.90 16.90 34.17
CA SER A 15 5.87 16.22 35.08
C SER A 15 6.68 14.97 34.65
N SER A 16 8.00 15.15 34.82
CA SER A 16 9.08 14.19 35.13
C SER A 16 9.43 13.06 34.14
N ALA A 17 10.55 13.29 33.42
CA ALA A 17 11.66 12.35 33.20
C ALA A 17 11.33 10.88 32.88
N ASP A 18 10.75 10.63 31.70
CA ASP A 18 11.00 9.39 30.95
C ASP A 18 10.79 9.67 29.45
N SER A 19 11.86 9.97 28.70
CA SER A 19 11.77 10.24 27.26
C SER A 19 11.68 8.94 26.45
N CYS A 20 10.71 8.10 26.79
CA CYS A 20 10.30 7.00 25.93
C CYS A 20 9.66 7.64 24.69
N SER A 21 10.42 7.69 23.58
CA SER A 21 9.95 8.31 22.33
C SER A 21 8.62 7.69 21.92
N ARG A 22 7.51 8.39 22.16
CA ARG A 22 6.17 7.94 21.75
C ARG A 22 6.25 7.72 20.24
N SER A 23 6.05 6.47 19.81
CA SER A 23 6.17 6.11 18.41
C SER A 23 5.15 6.90 17.60
N LEU A 24 5.61 7.85 16.76
CA LEU A 24 4.76 8.58 15.82
C LEU A 24 3.95 7.59 14.99
N ARG A 25 2.63 7.82 14.95
CA ARG A 25 1.67 7.11 14.10
C ARG A 25 1.19 8.10 13.04
N VAL A 26 1.24 7.67 11.79
CA VAL A 26 0.90 8.51 10.63
C VAL A 26 -0.21 7.81 9.84
N VAL A 27 -1.25 8.58 9.52
CA VAL A 27 -2.28 8.17 8.58
C VAL A 27 -2.17 9.07 7.35
N ALA A 28 -2.03 8.46 6.18
CA ALA A 28 -1.99 9.15 4.89
C ALA A 28 -3.24 8.82 4.09
N LEU A 29 -3.95 9.84 3.63
CA LEU A 29 -5.21 9.73 2.89
C LEU A 29 -4.99 10.25 1.46
N GLY A 30 -5.46 9.53 0.46
CA GLY A 30 -5.40 10.00 -0.93
C GLY A 30 -5.45 8.88 -1.95
N GLY A 31 -4.93 9.13 -3.16
CA GLY A 31 -4.88 8.13 -4.23
C GLY A 31 -3.93 8.57 -5.35
N GLY A 32 -4.07 7.95 -6.52
CA GLY A 32 -3.25 8.24 -7.69
C GLY A 32 -1.76 7.97 -7.44
N THR A 33 -0.91 8.78 -8.07
CA THR A 33 0.56 8.59 -8.04
C THR A 33 1.24 9.32 -6.88
N GLY A 34 0.60 10.35 -6.31
CA GLY A 34 1.19 11.16 -5.24
C GLY A 34 1.27 10.44 -3.89
N LEU A 35 0.22 9.70 -3.53
CA LEU A 35 0.19 8.96 -2.26
C LEU A 35 1.30 7.88 -2.17
N PRO A 36 1.52 7.02 -3.18
CA PRO A 36 2.63 6.07 -3.19
C PRO A 36 4.01 6.72 -2.98
N LEU A 37 4.27 7.87 -3.61
CA LEU A 37 5.55 8.58 -3.43
C LEU A 37 5.74 9.06 -1.98
N LEU A 38 4.70 9.64 -1.39
CA LEU A 38 4.70 10.07 0.01
C LEU A 38 4.92 8.87 0.95
N LEU A 39 4.23 7.76 0.72
CA LEU A 39 4.35 6.54 1.52
C LEU A 39 5.77 5.96 1.47
N GLY A 40 6.42 5.96 0.31
CA GLY A 40 7.81 5.50 0.18
C GLY A 40 8.79 6.35 1.01
N GLY A 41 8.62 7.68 0.98
CA GLY A 41 9.40 8.60 1.81
C GLY A 41 9.13 8.44 3.31
N LEU A 42 7.87 8.35 3.71
CA LEU A 42 7.45 8.12 5.10
C LEU A 42 7.97 6.78 5.62
N ARG A 43 7.92 5.72 4.80
CA ARG A 43 8.50 4.41 5.14
C ARG A 43 9.99 4.56 5.45
N ALA A 44 10.76 5.20 4.58
CA ALA A 44 12.20 5.40 4.79
C ALA A 44 12.50 6.20 6.07
N ALA A 45 11.72 7.25 6.35
CA ALA A 45 11.89 8.08 7.54
C ALA A 45 11.47 7.38 8.85
N LEU A 46 10.37 6.62 8.83
CA LEU A 46 9.79 5.96 10.00
C LEU A 46 10.45 4.62 10.33
N PHE A 47 11.10 3.98 9.34
CA PHE A 47 11.72 2.67 9.45
C PHE A 47 13.17 2.69 8.92
N PRO A 48 14.09 3.46 9.55
CA PRO A 48 15.48 3.49 9.12
C PRO A 48 16.13 2.10 9.20
N SER A 49 16.94 1.79 8.18
CA SER A 49 17.67 0.53 8.02
C SER A 49 18.54 0.25 9.25
N GLY A 50 18.23 -0.81 10.00
CA GLY A 50 19.00 -1.22 11.17
C GLY A 50 18.18 -1.87 12.30
N GLY A 51 16.86 -1.65 12.32
CA GLY A 51 15.96 -2.29 13.28
C GLY A 51 15.07 -3.35 12.65
N ARG A 52 15.38 -4.64 12.86
CA ARG A 52 14.37 -5.72 12.79
C ARG A 52 13.39 -5.60 13.98
N ARG A 53 12.80 -4.42 14.19
CA ARG A 53 11.64 -4.31 15.08
C ARG A 53 10.50 -5.00 14.36
N GLY A 54 9.87 -5.96 15.03
CA GLY A 54 8.90 -6.88 14.44
C GLY A 54 7.90 -6.17 13.52
N LEU A 55 7.62 -6.80 12.37
CA LEU A 55 6.72 -6.32 11.33
C LEU A 55 5.38 -5.83 11.89
N ASP A 56 4.91 -6.44 12.98
CA ASP A 56 3.66 -6.10 13.66
C ASP A 56 3.67 -4.70 14.28
N ARG A 57 4.79 -4.28 14.89
CA ARG A 57 4.92 -2.89 15.38
C ARG A 57 5.15 -1.90 14.25
N ALA A 58 5.74 -2.33 13.13
CA ALA A 58 5.90 -1.48 11.96
C ALA A 58 4.54 -1.16 11.31
N ARG A 59 3.65 -2.14 11.22
CA ARG A 59 2.29 -1.97 10.69
C ARG A 59 1.43 -0.98 11.47
N GLN A 60 1.69 -0.79 12.76
CA GLN A 60 0.93 0.15 13.60
C GLN A 60 1.38 1.62 13.45
N ARG A 61 2.48 1.91 12.75
CA ARG A 61 3.06 3.25 12.67
C ARG A 61 2.67 4.02 11.41
N LEU A 62 2.31 3.33 10.34
CA LEU A 62 1.96 3.95 9.07
C LEU A 62 0.72 3.26 8.49
N THR A 63 -0.32 4.03 8.24
CA THR A 63 -1.55 3.56 7.60
C THR A 63 -1.84 4.43 6.38
N ALA A 64 -2.15 3.81 5.26
CA ALA A 64 -2.64 4.45 4.06
C ALA A 64 -4.14 4.14 3.91
N ILE A 65 -4.97 5.16 3.70
CA ILE A 65 -6.35 4.98 3.23
C ILE A 65 -6.40 5.49 1.81
N VAL A 66 -6.67 4.57 0.89
CA VAL A 66 -6.51 4.79 -0.54
C VAL A 66 -7.87 4.96 -1.19
N THR A 67 -8.09 6.12 -1.79
CA THR A 67 -9.21 6.35 -2.69
C THR A 67 -8.90 5.68 -4.02
N ALA A 68 -9.76 4.76 -4.46
CA ALA A 68 -9.68 4.20 -5.81
C ALA A 68 -10.16 5.25 -6.81
N ALA A 69 -9.22 5.92 -7.48
CA ALA A 69 -9.47 6.89 -8.54
C ALA A 69 -8.94 6.39 -9.91
N ASP A 70 -8.04 5.40 -9.91
CA ASP A 70 -7.50 4.81 -11.14
C ASP A 70 -8.44 3.78 -11.78
N ASP A 71 -9.39 4.30 -12.57
CA ASP A 71 -10.32 3.52 -13.39
C ASP A 71 -9.76 3.24 -14.80
N GLY A 72 -8.54 3.69 -15.10
CA GLY A 72 -7.96 3.66 -16.45
C GLY A 72 -7.33 2.31 -16.82
N GLY A 73 -7.40 1.97 -18.12
CA GLY A 73 -6.65 0.85 -18.69
C GLY A 73 -6.91 -0.51 -18.02
N SER A 74 -5.85 -1.15 -17.52
CA SER A 74 -5.91 -2.48 -16.91
C SER A 74 -6.82 -2.54 -15.68
N SER A 75 -6.78 -1.54 -14.79
CA SER A 75 -7.58 -1.51 -13.55
C SER A 75 -9.08 -1.45 -13.89
N GLY A 76 -9.46 -0.60 -14.84
CA GLY A 76 -10.84 -0.48 -15.32
C GLY A 76 -11.36 -1.70 -16.08
N ARG A 77 -10.50 -2.40 -16.84
CA ARG A 77 -10.87 -3.66 -17.48
C ARG A 77 -11.19 -4.75 -16.45
N LEU A 78 -10.36 -4.88 -15.42
CA LEU A 78 -10.55 -5.86 -14.35
C LEU A 78 -11.79 -5.56 -13.51
N ARG A 79 -12.01 -4.29 -13.14
CA ARG A 79 -13.23 -3.87 -12.43
C ARG A 79 -14.50 -4.25 -13.20
N ARG A 80 -14.54 -4.04 -14.52
CA ARG A 80 -15.70 -4.40 -15.35
C ARG A 80 -15.88 -5.91 -15.50
N ALA A 81 -14.80 -6.65 -15.70
CA ALA A 81 -14.87 -8.09 -15.92
C ALA A 81 -15.18 -8.88 -14.64
N TYR A 82 -14.60 -8.48 -13.52
CA TYR A 82 -14.60 -9.25 -12.26
C TYR A 82 -15.36 -8.58 -11.12
N ARG A 83 -15.96 -7.40 -11.34
CA ARG A 83 -16.71 -6.62 -10.34
C ARG A 83 -15.92 -6.34 -9.05
N VAL A 84 -14.60 -6.23 -9.15
CA VAL A 84 -13.71 -5.88 -8.03
C VAL A 84 -13.44 -4.37 -7.99
N SER A 85 -13.06 -3.86 -6.82
CA SER A 85 -12.54 -2.49 -6.68
C SER A 85 -11.29 -2.29 -7.57
N PRO A 86 -11.07 -1.12 -8.21
CA PRO A 86 -9.90 -0.89 -9.04
C PRO A 86 -8.60 -1.16 -8.25
N PRO A 87 -7.79 -2.17 -8.63
CA PRO A 87 -6.64 -2.58 -7.82
C PRO A 87 -5.42 -1.65 -7.98
N GLY A 88 -5.43 -0.71 -8.92
CA GLY A 88 -4.25 0.07 -9.33
C GLY A 88 -3.65 0.94 -8.22
N ASP A 89 -4.45 1.79 -7.60
CA ASP A 89 -3.97 2.71 -6.55
C ASP A 89 -3.49 1.94 -5.31
N ILE A 90 -4.24 0.89 -4.92
CA ILE A 90 -3.88 -0.01 -3.83
C ILE A 90 -2.56 -0.74 -4.11
N ARG A 91 -2.39 -1.30 -5.33
CA ARG A 91 -1.15 -1.95 -5.75
C ARG A 91 0.05 -1.01 -5.59
N ASN A 92 -0.08 0.23 -6.07
CA ASN A 92 1.00 1.20 -5.99
C ASN A 92 1.35 1.53 -4.54
N CYS A 93 0.37 1.67 -3.65
CA CYS A 93 0.60 1.92 -2.22
C CYS A 93 1.25 0.71 -1.53
N LEU A 94 0.84 -0.51 -1.86
CA LEU A 94 1.46 -1.74 -1.35
C LEU A 94 2.94 -1.84 -1.77
N LEU A 95 3.25 -1.54 -3.03
CA LEU A 95 4.63 -1.51 -3.54
C LEU A 95 5.47 -0.41 -2.88
N ALA A 96 4.89 0.78 -2.66
CA ALA A 96 5.59 1.86 -1.96
C ALA A 96 5.96 1.49 -0.52
N LEU A 97 5.16 0.63 0.12
CA LEU A 97 5.38 0.17 1.49
C LEU A 97 6.15 -1.16 1.57
N SER A 98 6.36 -1.88 0.47
CA SER A 98 6.99 -3.21 0.46
C SER A 98 8.43 -3.16 0.97
N ASP A 99 8.78 -4.00 1.93
CA ASP A 99 10.14 -4.16 2.47
C ASP A 99 10.55 -5.64 2.56
N GLY A 100 9.81 -6.51 1.86
CA GLY A 100 10.09 -7.94 1.73
C GLY A 100 11.10 -8.24 0.60
N ASP A 101 10.86 -9.35 -0.10
CA ASP A 101 11.70 -9.79 -1.21
C ASP A 101 11.62 -8.80 -2.40
N PRO A 102 12.74 -8.20 -2.85
CA PRO A 102 12.79 -7.34 -4.03
C PRO A 102 12.25 -8.02 -5.29
N THR A 103 12.42 -9.34 -5.41
CA THR A 103 11.91 -10.14 -6.54
C THR A 103 10.39 -10.15 -6.56
N LEU A 104 9.76 -10.37 -5.40
CA LEU A 104 8.30 -10.33 -5.29
C LEU A 104 7.74 -8.94 -5.57
N ALA A 105 8.41 -7.88 -5.10
CA ALA A 105 8.04 -6.51 -5.44
C ALA A 105 8.14 -6.26 -6.96
N ALA A 106 9.21 -6.74 -7.61
CA ALA A 106 9.37 -6.64 -9.06
C ALA A 106 8.27 -7.39 -9.82
N ILE A 107 7.89 -8.59 -9.38
CA ILE A 107 6.79 -9.39 -9.94
C ILE A 107 5.45 -8.63 -9.79
N PHE A 108 5.17 -8.07 -8.60
CA PHE A 108 3.96 -7.28 -8.39
C PHE A 108 3.92 -6.01 -9.25
N ASN A 109 5.07 -5.40 -9.51
CA ASN A 109 5.19 -4.22 -10.37
C ASN A 109 5.19 -4.55 -11.87
N PHE A 110 5.34 -5.83 -12.23
CA PHE A 110 5.44 -6.25 -13.63
C PHE A 110 4.19 -5.88 -14.43
N ARG A 111 4.42 -5.43 -15.67
CA ARG A 111 3.38 -5.15 -16.65
C ARG A 111 3.67 -5.91 -17.93
N PHE A 112 2.67 -6.61 -18.43
CA PHE A 112 2.74 -7.28 -19.72
C PHE A 112 2.71 -6.24 -20.84
N ASN A 113 3.86 -6.02 -21.49
CA ASN A 113 3.99 -5.07 -22.60
C ASN A 113 4.16 -5.78 -23.96
N GLY A 114 3.56 -6.96 -24.11
CA GLY A 114 3.57 -7.72 -25.37
C GLY A 114 2.84 -6.99 -26.49
N HIS A 115 3.12 -7.40 -27.73
CA HIS A 115 2.57 -6.76 -28.94
C HIS A 115 1.04 -6.90 -29.06
N ASP A 116 0.45 -7.96 -28.51
CA ASP A 116 -0.99 -8.20 -28.54
C ASP A 116 -1.69 -7.75 -27.25
N GLN A 117 -2.65 -6.82 -27.38
CA GLN A 117 -3.43 -6.28 -26.26
C GLN A 117 -4.66 -7.13 -25.88
N GLN A 118 -4.92 -8.23 -26.57
CA GLN A 118 -6.19 -8.95 -26.47
C GLN A 118 -6.24 -9.96 -25.30
N GLU A 119 -5.09 -10.41 -24.81
CA GLU A 119 -5.01 -11.33 -23.67
C GLU A 119 -4.54 -10.60 -22.40
N VAL A 120 -3.30 -10.85 -21.98
CA VAL A 120 -2.68 -10.20 -20.82
C VAL A 120 -2.06 -8.85 -21.16
N GLY A 121 -2.03 -8.45 -22.43
CA GLY A 121 -1.40 -7.21 -22.89
C GLY A 121 -1.92 -5.97 -22.16
N GLY A 122 -0.97 -5.19 -21.63
CA GLY A 122 -1.22 -3.99 -20.83
C GLY A 122 -1.66 -4.26 -19.38
N HIS A 123 -1.91 -5.51 -18.97
CA HIS A 123 -2.22 -5.83 -17.58
C HIS A 123 -0.99 -5.73 -16.68
N SER A 124 -1.20 -5.24 -15.47
CA SER A 124 -0.23 -5.40 -14.38
C SER A 124 -0.45 -6.74 -13.71
N LEU A 125 0.62 -7.52 -13.53
CA LEU A 125 0.55 -8.80 -12.83
C LEU A 125 0.08 -8.62 -11.38
N GLY A 126 0.54 -7.57 -10.69
CA GLY A 126 0.04 -7.24 -9.35
C GLY A 126 -1.47 -6.98 -9.30
N ASN A 127 -2.04 -6.37 -10.34
CA ASN A 127 -3.51 -6.19 -10.42
C ASN A 127 -4.25 -7.51 -10.60
N LEU A 128 -3.69 -8.42 -11.41
CA LEU A 128 -4.26 -9.76 -11.61
C LEU A 128 -4.20 -10.56 -10.30
N ILE A 129 -3.07 -10.51 -9.60
CA ILE A 129 -2.91 -11.15 -8.29
C ILE A 129 -3.93 -10.58 -7.29
N LEU A 130 -4.07 -9.25 -7.16
CA LEU A 130 -5.05 -8.65 -6.26
C LEU A 130 -6.49 -9.04 -6.62
N THR A 131 -6.81 -9.12 -7.91
CA THR A 131 -8.13 -9.56 -8.38
C THR A 131 -8.40 -11.02 -7.99
N ALA A 132 -7.41 -11.90 -8.18
CA ALA A 132 -7.49 -13.30 -7.79
C ALA A 132 -7.62 -13.46 -6.27
N LEU A 133 -6.83 -12.72 -5.49
CA LEU A 133 -6.92 -12.70 -4.03
C LEU A 133 -8.31 -12.24 -3.56
N SER A 134 -8.89 -11.23 -4.22
CA SER A 134 -10.25 -10.74 -3.89
C SER A 134 -11.31 -11.83 -4.08
N HIS A 135 -11.14 -12.69 -5.08
CA HIS A 135 -12.03 -13.85 -5.30
C HIS A 135 -11.81 -14.94 -4.25
N LEU A 136 -10.56 -15.22 -3.90
CA LEU A 136 -10.22 -16.26 -2.91
C LEU A 136 -10.71 -15.89 -1.51
N GLU A 137 -10.58 -14.62 -1.12
CA GLU A 137 -11.03 -14.12 0.18
C GLU A 137 -12.54 -13.83 0.23
N ASN A 138 -13.21 -13.75 -0.93
CA ASN A 138 -14.55 -13.17 -1.07
C ASN A 138 -14.66 -11.75 -0.46
N ASP A 139 -13.54 -11.06 -0.34
CA ASP A 139 -13.43 -9.72 0.23
C ASP A 139 -12.19 -9.02 -0.34
N PHE A 140 -12.37 -7.78 -0.79
CA PHE A 140 -11.28 -6.97 -1.29
C PHE A 140 -10.32 -6.57 -0.17
N LEU A 141 -10.82 -6.25 1.03
CA LEU A 141 -9.96 -5.82 2.11
C LEU A 141 -9.06 -6.96 2.59
N GLY A 142 -9.62 -8.17 2.77
CA GLY A 142 -8.83 -9.39 3.03
C GLY A 142 -7.75 -9.65 1.98
N ALA A 143 -8.04 -9.37 0.70
CA ALA A 143 -7.05 -9.49 -0.38
C ALA A 143 -5.91 -8.48 -0.25
N VAL A 144 -6.21 -7.23 0.13
CA VAL A 144 -5.19 -6.20 0.40
C VAL A 144 -4.33 -6.59 1.60
N GLU A 145 -4.94 -7.09 2.68
CA GLU A 145 -4.19 -7.57 3.85
C GLU A 145 -3.26 -8.72 3.47
N ARG A 146 -3.74 -9.72 2.72
CA ARG A 146 -2.90 -10.82 2.26
C ARG A 146 -1.76 -10.35 1.36
N ALA A 147 -2.01 -9.43 0.44
CA ALA A 147 -0.97 -8.86 -0.42
C ALA A 147 0.08 -8.07 0.39
N ASN A 148 -0.35 -7.33 1.41
CA ASN A 148 0.53 -6.64 2.35
C ASN A 148 1.46 -7.63 3.08
N HIS A 149 0.95 -8.79 3.48
CA HIS A 149 1.76 -9.88 4.04
C HIS A 149 2.78 -10.45 3.04
N ILE A 150 2.34 -10.77 1.81
CA ILE A 150 3.21 -11.33 0.76
C ILE A 150 4.37 -10.38 0.43
N LEU A 151 4.10 -9.08 0.33
CA LEU A 151 5.09 -8.06 0.00
C LEU A 151 5.95 -7.61 1.18
N GLY A 152 5.70 -8.13 2.38
CA GLY A 152 6.38 -7.70 3.60
C GLY A 152 6.26 -6.19 3.83
N ALA A 153 5.09 -5.61 3.53
CA ALA A 153 4.93 -4.16 3.57
C ALA A 153 4.95 -3.61 5.01
N ARG A 154 5.67 -2.50 5.20
CA ARG A 154 5.79 -1.78 6.48
C ARG A 154 4.71 -0.71 6.60
N GLY A 155 3.53 -1.13 6.98
CA GLY A 155 2.36 -0.28 7.18
C GLY A 155 1.07 -1.05 6.87
N ARG A 156 -0.06 -0.39 7.03
CA ARG A 156 -1.36 -0.91 6.59
C ARG A 156 -1.87 -0.12 5.40
N VAL A 157 -2.58 -0.78 4.51
CA VAL A 157 -3.23 -0.17 3.34
C VAL A 157 -4.69 -0.58 3.42
N PHE A 158 -5.58 0.40 3.33
CA PHE A 158 -7.03 0.25 3.28
C PHE A 158 -7.56 0.85 1.98
#